data_AF-A0A150K691-F1
#
_entry.id   AF-A0A150K691-F1
#
_cell.length_a   1.000
_cell.length_b   1.000
_cell.length_c   1.000
_cell.angle_alpha   90.00
_cell.angle_beta   90.00
_cell.angle_gamma   90.00
#
_symmetry.space_group_name_H-M   'P 1'
#
loop_
_entity.id
_entity.type
_entity.pdbx_description
1 polymer ?
#
loop_
_entity_poly.entity_id
_entity_poly.type
_entity_poly.pdbx_seq_one_letter_code
_entity_poly.pdbx_strand_id
1 'polypeptide(L)'
;MEKTNLKITRFNSGPLGGDQEIGAMIAKNEMDLVFFFRDPLTAQPHEPDITALLRLCDVYSIPLATNMGTAELLVQGLMRGDLNWRMIVHEKEKKNKGE
;
A
#
# COMPACT_ATOMS: atom_id res chain seq x y z
N MET A 1 -13.31 11.96 10.83
CA MET A 1 -11.98 11.63 11.41
C MET A 1 -12.01 11.45 12.93
N GLU A 2 -13.16 11.63 13.60
CA GLU A 2 -13.24 11.67 15.07
C GLU A 2 -13.50 10.32 15.77
N LYS A 3 -13.66 9.21 15.04
CA LYS A 3 -14.10 7.95 15.66
C LYS A 3 -12.98 7.02 16.15
N THR A 4 -11.75 7.18 15.68
CA THR A 4 -10.67 6.21 15.92
C THR A 4 -9.40 6.79 16.54
N ASN A 5 -9.30 8.13 16.67
CA ASN A 5 -8.09 8.84 17.13
C ASN A 5 -6.80 8.49 16.36
N LEU A 6 -6.92 7.90 15.16
CA LEU A 6 -5.77 7.58 14.33
C LEU A 6 -5.27 8.85 13.63
N LYS A 7 -3.94 9.03 13.63
CA LYS A 7 -3.28 10.04 12.81
C LYS A 7 -3.29 9.57 11.36
N ILE A 8 -3.96 10.32 10.49
CA ILE A 8 -4.12 9.98 9.08
C ILE A 8 -3.46 11.07 8.22
N THR A 9 -2.51 10.67 7.39
CA THR A 9 -2.01 11.50 6.29
C THR A 9 -2.94 11.33 5.11
N ARG A 10 -3.46 12.44 4.57
CA ARG A 10 -4.36 12.43 3.42
C ARG A 10 -3.58 12.83 2.16
N PHE A 11 -3.86 12.11 1.10
CA PHE A 11 -3.39 12.40 -0.26
C PHE A 11 -4.54 12.97 -1.10
N ASN A 12 -4.24 13.33 -2.34
CA ASN A 12 -5.28 13.71 -3.29
C ASN A 12 -6.27 12.56 -3.51
N SER A 13 -7.46 12.86 -4.04
CA SER A 13 -8.40 11.79 -4.43
C SER A 13 -7.80 10.97 -5.58
N GLY A 14 -8.06 9.67 -5.62
CA GLY A 14 -7.59 8.76 -6.69
C GLY A 14 -7.76 9.34 -8.10
N PRO A 15 -8.99 9.74 -8.51
CA PRO A 15 -9.24 10.33 -9.83
C PRO A 15 -8.52 11.65 -10.15
N LEU A 16 -7.97 12.33 -9.13
CA LEU A 16 -7.18 13.56 -9.29
C LEU A 16 -5.68 13.31 -9.14
N GLY A 17 -5.23 12.04 -9.17
CA GLY A 17 -3.82 11.66 -9.09
C GLY A 17 -3.37 11.09 -7.75
N GLY A 18 -4.26 10.92 -6.77
CA GLY A 18 -3.93 10.30 -5.49
C GLY A 18 -3.34 8.89 -5.62
N ASP A 19 -3.83 8.10 -6.57
CA ASP A 19 -3.32 6.75 -6.82
C ASP A 19 -1.86 6.77 -7.31
N GLN A 20 -1.49 7.82 -8.06
CA GLN A 20 -0.11 8.03 -8.51
C GLN A 20 0.80 8.48 -7.38
N GLU A 21 0.31 9.29 -6.43
CA GLU A 21 1.05 9.66 -5.22
C GLU A 21 1.39 8.41 -4.40
N ILE A 22 0.41 7.54 -4.16
CA ILE A 22 0.64 6.27 -3.45
C ILE A 22 1.56 5.35 -4.26
N GLY A 23 1.37 5.25 -5.58
CA GLY A 23 2.24 4.48 -6.47
C GLY A 23 3.70 4.93 -6.42
N ALA A 24 3.95 6.24 -6.38
CA ALA A 24 5.29 6.80 -6.23
C ALA A 24 5.92 6.42 -4.88
N MET A 25 5.14 6.40 -3.80
CA MET A 25 5.62 5.96 -2.49
C MET A 25 5.94 4.47 -2.45
N ILE A 26 5.09 3.62 -3.05
CA ILE A 26 5.39 2.18 -3.22
C ILE A 26 6.70 1.98 -3.97
N ALA A 27 6.90 2.71 -5.07
CA ALA A 27 8.12 2.59 -5.89
C ALA A 27 9.39 3.05 -5.16
N LYS A 28 9.25 3.90 -4.13
CA LYS A 28 10.34 4.35 -3.25
C LYS A 28 10.48 3.49 -1.98
N ASN A 29 9.72 2.39 -1.88
CA ASN A 29 9.60 1.56 -0.69
C ASN A 29 9.14 2.33 0.57
N GLU A 30 8.44 3.45 0.42
CA GLU A 30 7.92 4.26 1.53
C GLU A 30 6.56 3.75 2.06
N MET A 31 6.06 2.65 1.50
CA MET A 31 4.83 1.97 1.89
C MET A 31 5.14 0.50 2.21
N ASP A 32 4.64 0.00 3.34
CA ASP A 32 4.91 -1.37 3.80
C ASP A 32 3.73 -2.32 3.69
N LEU A 33 2.50 -1.79 3.68
CA LEU A 33 1.27 -2.53 3.44
C LEU A 33 0.28 -1.64 2.70
N VAL A 34 -0.55 -2.25 1.85
CA VAL A 34 -1.63 -1.56 1.14
C VAL A 34 -2.96 -2.27 1.41
N PHE A 35 -3.95 -1.51 1.89
CA PHE A 35 -5.34 -1.96 1.97
C PHE A 35 -6.14 -1.17 0.93
N PHE A 36 -6.56 -1.85 -0.15
CA PHE A 36 -7.25 -1.23 -1.26
C PHE A 36 -8.61 -1.89 -1.51
N PHE A 37 -9.62 -1.44 -0.78
CA PHE A 37 -10.97 -1.97 -0.90
C PHE A 37 -11.70 -1.27 -2.05
N ARG A 38 -11.82 -2.00 -3.15
CA ARG A 38 -12.58 -1.59 -4.34
C ARG A 38 -14.00 -2.13 -4.29
N ASP A 39 -14.92 -1.44 -4.94
CA ASP A 39 -16.23 -1.99 -5.25
C ASP A 39 -16.07 -2.99 -6.42
N PRO A 40 -16.32 -4.30 -6.21
CA PRO A 40 -16.15 -5.30 -7.26
C PRO A 40 -17.30 -5.31 -8.28
N LEU A 41 -18.40 -4.59 -8.03
CA LEU A 41 -19.62 -4.64 -8.84
C LEU A 41 -19.76 -3.43 -9.77
N THR A 42 -18.99 -2.37 -9.57
CA THR A 42 -19.07 -1.15 -10.36
C THR A 42 -17.77 -0.88 -11.10
N ALA A 43 -17.86 -0.68 -12.42
CA ALA A 43 -16.72 -0.27 -13.21
C ALA A 43 -16.31 1.15 -12.83
N GLN A 44 -15.05 1.34 -12.46
CA GLN A 44 -14.52 2.65 -12.11
C GLN A 44 -13.93 3.33 -13.35
N PRO A 45 -14.16 4.65 -13.57
CA PRO A 45 -13.56 5.38 -14.70
C PRO A 45 -12.02 5.36 -14.70
N HIS A 46 -11.42 5.08 -13.54
CA HIS A 46 -9.97 5.04 -13.30
C HIS A 46 -9.43 3.61 -13.09
N GLU A 47 -10.07 2.59 -13.68
CA GLU A 47 -9.58 1.19 -13.68
C GLU A 47 -8.10 1.01 -14.10
N PRO A 48 -7.56 1.76 -15.09
CA PRO A 48 -6.14 1.68 -15.43
C PRO A 48 -5.22 2.03 -14.26
N ASP A 49 -5.60 3.03 -13.44
CA ASP A 49 -4.82 3.48 -12.29
C ASP A 49 -4.87 2.43 -11.16
N ILE A 50 -6.03 1.81 -10.95
CA ILE A 50 -6.20 0.67 -10.02
C ILE A 50 -5.23 -0.45 -10.40
N THR A 51 -5.23 -0.85 -11.68
CA THR A 51 -4.37 -1.94 -12.16
C THR A 51 -2.89 -1.58 -12.05
N ALA A 52 -2.52 -0.32 -12.30
CA ALA A 52 -1.15 0.15 -12.13
C ALA A 52 -0.70 0.05 -10.67
N LEU A 53 -1.55 0.41 -9.70
CA LEU A 53 -1.25 0.31 -8.28
C LEU A 53 -1.05 -1.14 -7.81
N LEU A 54 -1.93 -2.05 -8.25
CA LEU A 54 -1.80 -3.50 -7.98
C LEU A 54 -0.47 -4.04 -8.50
N ARG A 55 -0.12 -3.71 -9.75
CA ARG A 55 1.15 -4.11 -10.37
C ARG A 55 2.36 -3.56 -9.61
N LEU A 56 2.30 -2.33 -9.10
CA LEU A 56 3.38 -1.79 -8.27
C LEU A 56 3.53 -2.57 -6.96
N CYS A 57 2.43 -2.98 -6.33
CA CYS A 57 2.50 -3.84 -5.15
C CYS A 57 3.22 -5.16 -5.46
N ASP A 58 2.92 -5.79 -6.59
CA ASP A 58 3.57 -7.04 -6.99
C ASP A 58 5.08 -6.84 -7.25
N VAL A 59 5.44 -5.81 -8.03
CA VAL A 59 6.84 -5.52 -8.39
C VAL A 59 7.72 -5.25 -7.18
N TYR A 60 7.21 -4.49 -6.21
CA TYR A 60 7.94 -4.12 -5.00
C TYR A 60 7.67 -5.07 -3.82
N SER A 61 6.94 -6.15 -4.07
CA SER A 61 6.54 -7.14 -3.07
C SER A 61 5.81 -6.52 -1.87
N ILE A 62 5.00 -5.48 -2.07
CA ILE A 62 4.22 -4.87 -1.00
C ILE A 62 3.00 -5.75 -0.69
N PRO A 63 2.84 -6.25 0.55
CA PRO A 63 1.62 -6.95 0.96
C PRO A 63 0.38 -6.11 0.71
N LEU A 64 -0.58 -6.70 0.01
CA LEU A 64 -1.77 -6.04 -0.50
C LEU A 64 -3.03 -6.81 -0.10
N ALA A 65 -4.01 -6.11 0.46
CA ALA A 65 -5.35 -6.62 0.69
C ALA A 65 -6.38 -5.86 -0.14
N THR A 66 -7.13 -6.59 -0.97
CA THR A 66 -8.22 -6.03 -1.78
C THR A 66 -9.62 -6.33 -1.22
N ASN A 67 -9.68 -7.07 -0.12
CA ASN A 67 -10.89 -7.44 0.60
C ASN A 67 -10.63 -7.58 2.10
N MET A 68 -11.70 -7.70 2.89
CA MET A 68 -11.62 -7.76 4.36
C MET A 68 -10.91 -9.01 4.87
N GLY A 69 -11.10 -10.18 4.25
CA GLY A 69 -10.49 -11.43 4.69
C GLY A 69 -8.96 -11.39 4.59
N THR A 70 -8.43 -10.89 3.47
CA THR A 70 -6.99 -10.67 3.33
C THR A 70 -6.49 -9.59 4.30
N ALA A 71 -7.27 -8.53 4.50
CA ALA A 71 -6.87 -7.44 5.40
C ALA A 71 -6.70 -7.91 6.84
N GLU A 72 -7.64 -8.72 7.34
CA GLU A 72 -7.58 -9.28 8.69
C GLU A 72 -6.34 -10.15 8.88
N LEU A 73 -6.04 -11.03 7.92
CA LEU A 73 -4.83 -11.86 7.96
C LEU A 73 -3.53 -11.03 7.96
N LEU A 74 -3.48 -9.96 7.16
CA LEU A 74 -2.31 -9.08 7.12
C LEU A 74 -2.12 -8.31 8.43
N VAL A 75 -3.19 -7.81 9.05
CA VAL A 75 -3.12 -7.14 10.36
C VAL A 75 -2.65 -8.11 11.44
N GLN A 76 -3.21 -9.33 11.47
CA GLN A 76 -2.79 -10.36 12.42
C GLN A 76 -1.32 -10.77 12.19
N GLY A 77 -0.91 -10.90 10.93
CA GLY A 77 0.49 -11.20 10.57
C GLY A 77 1.44 -10.08 10.99
N LEU A 78 1.06 -8.82 10.82
CA LEU A 78 1.81 -7.68 11.31
C LEU A 78 2.00 -7.74 12.83
N MET A 79 0.94 -8.04 13.59
CA MET A 79 1.00 -8.18 15.05
C MET A 79 1.91 -9.34 15.51
N ARG A 80 1.99 -10.43 14.73
CA ARG A 80 2.90 -11.56 14.99
C ARG A 80 4.35 -11.30 14.58
N GLY A 81 4.61 -10.25 13.79
CA GLY A 81 5.92 -9.95 13.22
C GLY A 81 6.24 -10.68 11.91
N ASP A 82 5.23 -11.27 11.26
CA ASP A 82 5.38 -12.03 10.01
C ASP A 82 5.90 -11.13 8.85
N LEU A 83 5.74 -9.80 8.99
CA LEU A 83 6.16 -8.80 8.00
C LEU A 83 7.51 -8.13 8.31
N ASN A 84 8.23 -8.57 9.34
CA ASN A 84 9.51 -7.97 9.76
C ASN A 84 10.59 -7.99 8.66
N TRP A 85 10.47 -8.88 7.69
CA TRP A 85 11.36 -8.92 6.52
C TRP A 85 11.35 -7.61 5.72
N ARG A 86 10.28 -6.79 5.80
CA ARG A 86 10.24 -5.44 5.20
C ARG A 86 11.34 -4.52 5.75
N MET A 87 11.71 -4.66 7.02
CA MET A 87 12.80 -3.89 7.62
C MET A 87 14.15 -4.16 6.93
N ILE A 88 14.38 -5.41 6.52
CA ILE A 88 15.59 -5.81 5.80
C ILE A 88 15.66 -5.14 4.42
N VAL A 89 14.50 -4.96 3.76
CA VAL A 89 14.41 -4.25 2.48
C VAL A 89 14.85 -2.78 2.66
N HIS A 90 14.33 -2.11 3.68
CA HIS A 90 14.69 -0.73 4.02
C HIS A 90 16.18 -0.55 4.33
N GLU A 91 16.78 -1.49 5.07
CA GLU A 91 18.21 -1.45 5.38
C GLU A 91 19.08 -1.58 4.14
N LYS A 92 18.72 -2.47 3.21
CA LYS A 92 19.42 -2.62 1.94
C LYS A 92 19.32 -1.36 1.08
N GLU A 93 18.15 -0.75 0.98
CA GLU A 93 17.99 0.50 0.23
C GLU A 93 18.80 1.66 0.82
N LYS A 94 18.83 1.79 2.15
CA LYS A 94 19.62 2.84 2.81
C LYS A 94 21.11 2.68 2.55
N LYS A 95 21.62 1.44 2.53
CA LYS A 95 23.01 1.17 2.15
C LYS A 95 23.29 1.58 0.71
N ASN A 96 22.41 1.20 -0.22
CA ASN A 96 22.57 1.51 -1.64
C ASN A 96 22.44 3.01 -1.98
N LYS A 97 21.75 3.80 -1.15
CA LYS A 97 21.62 5.27 -1.31
C LYS A 97 22.75 6.07 -0.63
N GLY A 98 23.57 5.41 0.19
CA GLY A 98 24.70 6.00 0.90
C GLY A 98 26.07 5.76 0.23
N GLU A 99 26.09 5.05 -0.90
CA GLU A 99 27.22 4.91 -1.83
C GLU A 99 27.02 5.86 -3.03
#